data_AF-F2UNB4-F1
#
_entry.id   AF-F2UNB4-F1
#
_cell.length_a   1.000
_cell.length_b   1.000
_cell.length_c   1.000
_cell.angle_alpha   90.00
_cell.angle_beta   90.00
_cell.angle_gamma   90.00
#
_symmetry.space_group_name_H-M   'P 1'
#
loop_
_entity.id
_entity.type
_entity.pdbx_description
1 polymer ?
#
loop_
_entity_poly.entity_id
_entity_poly.type
_entity_poly.pdbx_seq_one_letter_code
_entity_poly.pdbx_strand_id
1 'polypeptide(L)'
;MEQATDAQQAVLLRSEPMPEDAVKVKGYDFNQGVDHDKLLQSFLTTGFQATNLGLAIEEVQRMLDWSLADEPVKEGEDEELRDPEARKKVKTKIFLGYTSNMISAGVRDTIRFLVQHKMVDVIVTTAGGIEEDFIKCMADTYLGDFSLKGRDLRLKGINRIGNLLVPNDNYVKFEEWMMPILDQMLHEQKTEGAHWTPSRMIHRLGKEIDNPDSNDIPVYCHDEAVSAACAIAGDVMLRCGQ
;
A
#
# COMPACT_ATOMS: atom_id res chain seq x y z
N MET A 1 50.47 -42.75 -3.85
CA MET A 1 49.34 -41.80 -3.84
C MET A 1 49.69 -40.73 -2.84
N GLU A 2 49.95 -39.52 -3.31
CA GLU A 2 50.19 -38.35 -2.45
C GLU A 2 48.89 -38.10 -1.66
N GLN A 3 48.97 -38.10 -0.33
CA GLN A 3 47.81 -37.80 0.52
C GLN A 3 47.40 -36.35 0.24
N ALA A 4 46.11 -36.14 -0.07
CA ALA A 4 45.58 -34.81 -0.28
C ALA A 4 45.80 -33.98 0.99
N THR A 5 46.36 -32.77 0.83
CA THR A 5 46.61 -31.86 1.96
C THR A 5 45.30 -31.50 2.66
N ASP A 6 45.36 -31.10 3.94
CA ASP A 6 44.15 -30.69 4.70
C ASP A 6 43.34 -29.62 3.95
N ALA A 7 44.01 -28.72 3.24
CA ALA A 7 43.39 -27.72 2.37
C ALA A 7 42.64 -28.34 1.18
N GLN A 8 43.20 -29.38 0.54
CA GLN A 8 42.53 -30.10 -0.56
C GLN A 8 41.31 -30.87 -0.06
N GLN A 9 41.38 -31.48 1.13
CA GLN A 9 40.25 -32.18 1.72
C GLN A 9 39.10 -31.21 2.09
N ALA A 10 39.44 -30.01 2.59
CA ALA A 10 38.44 -28.99 2.92
C ALA A 10 37.74 -28.40 1.68
N VAL A 11 38.47 -28.18 0.58
CA VAL A 11 37.92 -27.50 -0.62
C VAL A 11 37.25 -28.48 -1.60
N LEU A 12 37.71 -29.72 -1.68
CA LEU A 12 37.24 -30.72 -2.65
C LEU A 12 36.29 -31.75 -2.05
N LEU A 13 35.59 -31.38 -0.97
CA LEU A 13 34.56 -32.20 -0.37
C LEU A 13 33.46 -32.51 -1.41
N ARG A 14 33.13 -33.80 -1.56
CA ARG A 14 32.04 -34.23 -2.44
C ARG A 14 30.70 -33.90 -1.77
N SER A 15 29.83 -33.20 -2.49
CA SER A 15 28.49 -32.90 -2.01
C SER A 15 27.57 -34.11 -2.13
N GLU A 16 26.54 -34.13 -1.30
CA GLU A 16 25.36 -34.98 -1.50
C GLU A 16 24.58 -34.52 -2.75
N PRO A 17 23.76 -35.40 -3.36
CA PRO A 17 22.87 -35.00 -4.44
C PRO A 17 21.79 -34.04 -3.94
N MET A 18 21.35 -33.11 -4.79
CA MET A 18 20.22 -32.23 -4.50
C MET A 18 18.88 -33.00 -4.64
N PRO A 19 17.83 -32.58 -3.91
CA PRO A 19 16.47 -33.09 -4.11
C PRO A 19 15.98 -32.97 -5.56
N GLU A 20 15.13 -33.88 -6.02
CA GLU A 20 14.62 -33.89 -7.39
C GLU A 20 13.71 -32.71 -7.72
N ASP A 21 13.01 -32.19 -6.71
CA ASP A 21 12.14 -31.01 -6.77
C ASP A 21 12.90 -29.69 -6.57
N ALA A 22 14.23 -29.75 -6.40
CA ALA A 22 15.05 -28.56 -6.23
C ALA A 22 14.99 -27.66 -7.48
N VAL A 23 14.50 -26.44 -7.30
CA VAL A 23 14.41 -25.44 -8.36
C VAL A 23 15.81 -24.95 -8.73
N LYS A 24 16.17 -25.09 -10.00
CA LYS A 24 17.45 -24.62 -10.53
C LYS A 24 17.38 -23.11 -10.81
N VAL A 25 18.44 -22.40 -10.43
CA VAL A 25 18.57 -20.98 -10.75
C VAL A 25 18.69 -20.79 -12.27
N LYS A 26 17.82 -19.96 -12.83
CA LYS A 26 17.77 -19.60 -14.24
C LYS A 26 17.04 -18.26 -14.41
N GLY A 27 17.70 -17.28 -15.03
CA GLY A 27 17.07 -16.02 -15.41
C GLY A 27 16.34 -16.09 -16.76
N TYR A 28 15.65 -15.01 -17.10
CA TYR A 28 15.02 -14.84 -18.42
C TYR A 28 16.06 -14.77 -19.56
N ASP A 29 15.79 -15.45 -20.67
CA ASP A 29 16.66 -15.46 -21.84
C ASP A 29 16.15 -14.49 -22.92
N PHE A 30 16.81 -13.34 -23.04
CA PHE A 30 16.44 -12.30 -23.99
C PHE A 30 16.61 -12.67 -25.47
N ASN A 31 17.27 -13.80 -25.80
CA ASN A 31 17.24 -14.32 -27.17
C ASN A 31 15.82 -14.72 -27.61
N GLN A 32 14.89 -14.89 -26.65
CA GLN A 32 13.48 -15.19 -26.90
C GLN A 32 12.64 -13.91 -27.14
N GLY A 33 13.26 -12.73 -27.15
CA GLY A 33 12.60 -11.43 -27.30
C GLY A 33 12.27 -10.76 -25.96
N VAL A 34 11.58 -9.62 -26.02
CA VAL A 34 11.16 -8.84 -24.84
C VAL A 34 9.72 -9.18 -24.49
N ASP A 35 9.55 -9.99 -23.45
CA ASP A 35 8.25 -10.40 -22.88
C ASP A 35 8.29 -10.12 -21.37
N HIS A 36 7.54 -9.11 -20.92
CA HIS A 36 7.57 -8.65 -19.54
C HIS A 36 6.93 -9.65 -18.57
N ASP A 37 5.90 -10.38 -19.02
CA ASP A 37 5.22 -11.37 -18.19
C ASP A 37 6.16 -12.55 -17.91
N LYS A 38 6.83 -13.06 -18.95
CA LYS A 38 7.84 -14.13 -18.78
C LYS A 38 9.07 -13.65 -18.02
N LEU A 39 9.46 -12.39 -18.19
CA LEU A 39 10.54 -11.78 -17.41
C LEU A 39 10.20 -11.80 -15.91
N LEU A 40 9.02 -11.31 -15.53
CA LEU A 40 8.57 -11.31 -14.13
C LEU A 40 8.36 -12.74 -13.61
N GLN A 41 7.83 -13.66 -14.42
CA GLN A 41 7.70 -15.06 -14.03
C GLN A 41 9.06 -15.71 -13.73
N SER A 42 10.11 -15.34 -14.47
CA SER A 42 11.46 -15.84 -14.22
C SER A 42 12.04 -15.41 -12.87
N PHE A 43 11.43 -14.44 -12.17
CA PHE A 43 11.93 -13.98 -10.88
C PHE A 43 11.91 -15.08 -9.82
N LEU A 44 10.96 -16.02 -9.88
CA LEU A 44 10.92 -17.21 -9.01
C LEU A 44 12.21 -18.03 -9.08
N THR A 45 12.86 -18.07 -10.24
CA THR A 45 14.09 -18.85 -10.49
C THR A 45 15.34 -17.97 -10.59
N THR A 46 15.25 -16.65 -10.39
CA THR A 46 16.38 -15.73 -10.56
C THR A 46 17.28 -15.64 -9.32
N GLY A 47 16.71 -15.70 -8.11
CA GLY A 47 17.43 -15.61 -6.84
C GLY A 47 17.35 -14.25 -6.16
N PHE A 48 17.73 -14.20 -4.88
CA PHE A 48 17.71 -13.00 -4.03
C PHE A 48 16.33 -12.32 -3.97
N GLN A 49 16.28 -10.98 -4.07
CA GLN A 49 15.02 -10.23 -3.99
C GLN A 49 14.09 -10.46 -5.18
N ALA A 50 14.62 -10.92 -6.33
CA ALA A 50 13.76 -11.32 -7.44
C ALA A 50 12.84 -12.47 -7.01
N THR A 51 13.40 -13.53 -6.40
CA THR A 51 12.58 -14.64 -5.89
C THR A 51 11.55 -14.18 -4.88
N ASN A 52 11.90 -13.28 -3.96
CA ASN A 52 10.93 -12.72 -3.00
C ASN A 52 9.79 -11.96 -3.70
N LEU A 53 10.08 -11.19 -4.75
CA LEU A 53 9.05 -10.50 -5.53
C LEU A 53 8.16 -11.49 -6.30
N GLY A 54 8.74 -12.53 -6.91
CA GLY A 54 7.97 -13.60 -7.56
C GLY A 54 7.02 -14.30 -6.59
N LEU A 55 7.49 -14.67 -5.41
CA LEU A 55 6.68 -15.28 -4.35
C LEU A 55 5.58 -14.33 -3.85
N ALA A 56 5.88 -13.02 -3.74
CA ALA A 56 4.88 -12.02 -3.35
C ALA A 56 3.76 -11.88 -4.40
N ILE A 57 4.08 -11.99 -5.69
CA ILE A 57 3.08 -11.99 -6.77
C ILE A 57 2.17 -13.22 -6.66
N GLU A 58 2.74 -14.42 -6.46
CA GLU A 58 1.97 -15.66 -6.26
C GLU A 58 1.08 -15.57 -5.02
N GLU A 59 1.58 -14.98 -3.94
CA GLU A 59 0.82 -14.79 -2.70
C GLU A 59 -0.38 -13.84 -2.90
N VAL A 60 -0.18 -12.70 -3.58
CA VAL A 60 -1.28 -11.78 -3.89
C VAL A 60 -2.31 -12.46 -4.80
N GLN A 61 -1.87 -13.21 -5.81
CA GLN A 61 -2.79 -13.97 -6.67
C GLN A 61 -3.59 -15.00 -5.86
N ARG A 62 -2.94 -15.70 -4.91
CA ARG A 62 -3.61 -16.62 -3.99
C ARG A 62 -4.66 -15.89 -3.14
N MET A 63 -4.37 -14.70 -2.61
CA MET A 63 -5.34 -13.91 -1.84
C MET A 63 -6.58 -13.54 -2.67
N LEU A 64 -6.38 -13.18 -3.95
CA LEU A 64 -7.46 -12.80 -4.86
C LEU A 64 -8.33 -13.99 -5.27
N ASP A 65 -7.71 -15.16 -5.49
CA ASP A 65 -8.41 -16.35 -5.95
C ASP A 65 -9.13 -17.10 -4.81
N TRP A 66 -8.54 -17.08 -3.61
CA TRP A 66 -9.04 -17.85 -2.46
C TRP A 66 -10.49 -17.54 -2.11
N SER A 67 -11.20 -18.58 -1.69
CA SER A 67 -12.50 -18.51 -1.03
C SER A 67 -12.60 -19.55 0.07
N LEU A 68 -13.58 -19.40 0.96
CA LEU A 68 -13.83 -20.40 2.00
C LEU A 68 -14.18 -21.80 1.43
N ALA A 69 -14.57 -21.88 0.15
CA ALA A 69 -14.83 -23.15 -0.53
C ALA A 69 -13.56 -24.00 -0.74
N ASP A 70 -12.37 -23.38 -0.69
CA ASP A 70 -11.08 -24.08 -0.80
C ASP A 70 -10.67 -24.76 0.52
N GLU A 71 -11.32 -24.39 1.63
CA GLU A 71 -11.08 -24.96 2.95
C GLU A 71 -12.09 -26.07 3.28
N PRO A 72 -11.65 -27.16 3.96
CA PRO A 72 -12.57 -28.19 4.42
C PRO A 72 -13.55 -27.63 5.45
N VAL A 73 -14.80 -28.09 5.42
CA VAL A 73 -15.83 -27.73 6.39
C VAL A 73 -15.47 -28.30 7.76
N LYS A 74 -15.30 -27.45 8.77
CA LYS A 74 -14.98 -27.89 10.14
C LYS A 74 -16.25 -28.25 10.93
N GLU A 75 -16.11 -29.16 11.87
CA GLU A 75 -17.19 -29.48 12.83
C GLU A 75 -17.50 -28.25 13.70
N GLY A 76 -18.78 -27.87 13.76
CA GLY A 76 -19.23 -26.70 14.52
C GLY A 76 -19.29 -25.38 13.73
N GLU A 77 -18.98 -25.38 12.43
CA GLU A 77 -19.25 -24.21 11.57
C GLU A 77 -20.77 -23.99 11.41
N ASP A 78 -21.14 -22.71 11.27
CA ASP A 78 -22.52 -22.27 11.05
C ASP A 78 -23.15 -23.00 9.86
N GLU A 79 -24.40 -23.45 10.01
CA GLU A 79 -25.11 -24.22 8.99
C GLU A 79 -25.17 -23.49 7.63
N GLU A 80 -25.26 -22.16 7.65
CA GLU A 80 -25.26 -21.32 6.44
C GLU A 80 -23.93 -21.35 5.68
N LEU A 81 -22.81 -21.51 6.39
CA LEU A 81 -21.46 -21.61 5.81
C LEU A 81 -21.10 -23.03 5.39
N ARG A 82 -22.00 -24.00 5.57
CA ARG A 82 -21.83 -25.35 5.00
C ARG A 82 -22.29 -25.43 3.55
N ASP A 83 -23.15 -24.51 3.11
CA ASP A 83 -23.59 -24.44 1.72
C ASP A 83 -22.42 -24.06 0.79
N PRO A 84 -22.12 -24.86 -0.25
CA PRO A 84 -21.00 -24.59 -1.16
C PRO A 84 -21.09 -23.23 -1.86
N GLU A 85 -22.29 -22.76 -2.18
CA GLU A 85 -22.48 -21.46 -2.86
C GLU A 85 -22.30 -20.28 -1.89
N ALA A 86 -22.71 -20.42 -0.64
CA ALA A 86 -22.38 -19.46 0.42
C ALA A 86 -20.87 -19.37 0.66
N ARG A 87 -20.15 -20.50 0.73
CA ARG A 87 -18.69 -20.53 0.94
C ARG A 87 -17.91 -19.84 -0.18
N LYS A 88 -18.31 -20.04 -1.43
CA LYS A 88 -17.67 -19.38 -2.59
C LYS A 88 -17.76 -17.85 -2.53
N LYS A 89 -18.79 -17.31 -1.89
CA LYS A 89 -18.99 -15.86 -1.71
C LYS A 89 -18.10 -15.28 -0.60
N VAL A 90 -17.64 -16.10 0.34
CA VAL A 90 -16.70 -15.67 1.38
C VAL A 90 -15.29 -15.63 0.77
N LYS A 91 -14.84 -14.42 0.49
CA LYS A 91 -13.52 -14.12 -0.09
C LYS A 91 -12.54 -13.62 0.98
N THR A 92 -11.25 -13.60 0.63
CA THR A 92 -10.21 -13.03 1.49
C THR A 92 -10.52 -11.57 1.81
N LYS A 93 -10.42 -11.18 3.08
CA LYS A 93 -10.45 -9.77 3.47
C LYS A 93 -9.05 -9.18 3.38
N ILE A 94 -8.81 -8.30 2.42
CA ILE A 94 -7.50 -7.76 2.07
C ILE A 94 -7.28 -6.43 2.80
N PHE A 95 -6.27 -6.40 3.66
CA PHE A 95 -5.81 -5.21 4.37
C PHE A 95 -4.59 -4.63 3.65
N LEU A 96 -4.71 -3.40 3.15
CA LEU A 96 -3.63 -2.66 2.53
C LEU A 96 -3.06 -1.63 3.51
N GLY A 97 -1.80 -1.85 3.91
CA GLY A 97 -1.04 -0.91 4.71
C GLY A 97 0.00 -0.16 3.87
N TYR A 98 0.04 1.17 3.97
CA TYR A 98 1.09 1.97 3.31
C TYR A 98 1.49 3.18 4.16
N THR A 99 2.74 3.62 3.98
CA THR A 99 3.30 4.81 4.63
C THR A 99 3.03 6.08 3.82
N SER A 100 3.06 7.25 4.47
CA SER A 100 2.74 8.55 3.83
C SER A 100 3.55 8.84 2.57
N ASN A 101 4.84 8.52 2.56
CA ASN A 101 5.72 8.76 1.42
C ASN A 101 5.27 8.06 0.12
N MET A 102 4.49 6.98 0.21
CA MET A 102 3.94 6.30 -0.98
C MET A 102 2.86 7.15 -1.65
N ILE A 103 2.11 7.93 -0.86
CA ILE A 103 1.12 8.90 -1.36
C ILE A 103 1.80 10.17 -1.87
N SER A 104 2.91 10.59 -1.25
CA SER A 104 3.77 11.65 -1.81
C SER A 104 4.28 11.26 -3.20
N ALA A 105 4.65 10.00 -3.38
CA ALA A 105 5.13 9.44 -4.64
C ALA A 105 4.00 9.13 -5.64
N GLY A 106 4.38 8.64 -6.82
CA GLY A 106 3.43 8.18 -7.85
C GLY A 106 2.74 6.86 -7.53
N VAL A 107 3.14 6.17 -6.44
CA VAL A 107 2.46 4.93 -6.00
C VAL A 107 1.03 5.22 -5.55
N ARG A 108 0.72 6.48 -5.21
CA ARG A 108 -0.65 6.99 -5.02
C ARG A 108 -1.60 6.48 -6.09
N ASP A 109 -1.23 6.57 -7.37
CA ASP A 109 -2.15 6.25 -8.47
C ASP A 109 -2.41 4.74 -8.57
N THR A 110 -1.41 3.92 -8.22
CA THR A 110 -1.60 2.47 -8.07
C THR A 110 -2.56 2.16 -6.93
N ILE A 111 -2.41 2.82 -5.77
CA ILE A 111 -3.31 2.65 -4.62
C ILE A 111 -4.73 3.09 -4.99
N ARG A 112 -4.89 4.25 -5.63
CA ARG A 112 -6.16 4.76 -6.15
C ARG A 112 -6.89 3.72 -6.97
N PHE A 113 -6.17 3.10 -7.91
CA PHE A 113 -6.71 2.06 -8.78
C PHE A 113 -7.23 0.87 -7.97
N LEU A 114 -6.43 0.35 -7.03
CA LEU A 114 -6.84 -0.78 -6.19
C LEU A 114 -8.11 -0.47 -5.39
N VAL A 115 -8.20 0.73 -4.83
CA VAL A 115 -9.37 1.18 -4.03
C VAL A 115 -10.59 1.40 -4.93
N GLN A 116 -10.43 2.13 -6.04
CA GLN A 116 -11.48 2.43 -7.00
C GLN A 116 -12.13 1.14 -7.56
N HIS A 117 -11.33 0.10 -7.77
CA HIS A 117 -11.78 -1.18 -8.30
C HIS A 117 -12.11 -2.23 -7.23
N LYS A 118 -12.19 -1.83 -5.95
CA LYS A 118 -12.55 -2.70 -4.82
C LYS A 118 -11.69 -3.96 -4.73
N MET A 119 -10.40 -3.81 -5.02
CA MET A 119 -9.40 -4.89 -4.91
C MET A 119 -8.84 -5.01 -3.49
N VAL A 120 -9.22 -4.09 -2.59
CA VAL A 120 -8.83 -4.07 -1.18
C VAL A 120 -10.06 -3.74 -0.32
N ASP A 121 -10.12 -4.30 0.88
CA ASP A 121 -11.22 -4.10 1.80
C ASP A 121 -10.89 -3.05 2.85
N VAL A 122 -9.67 -3.05 3.40
CA VAL A 122 -9.30 -2.17 4.51
C VAL A 122 -8.02 -1.43 4.21
N ILE A 123 -8.01 -0.13 4.50
CA ILE A 123 -6.81 0.72 4.37
C ILE A 123 -6.30 1.12 5.75
N VAL A 124 -5.01 0.95 5.96
CA VAL A 124 -4.32 1.47 7.14
C VAL A 124 -3.17 2.35 6.69
N THR A 125 -3.19 3.62 7.09
CA THR A 125 -2.13 4.57 6.75
C THR A 125 -1.91 5.60 7.87
N THR A 126 -0.88 6.42 7.71
CA THR A 126 -0.56 7.54 8.61
C THR A 126 -1.23 8.83 8.15
N ALA A 127 -1.25 9.87 8.99
CA ALA A 127 -1.87 11.15 8.65
C ALA A 127 -1.34 11.74 7.33
N GLY A 128 -0.03 11.67 7.10
CA GLY A 128 0.60 12.08 5.84
C GLY A 128 0.03 11.35 4.61
N GLY A 129 -0.39 10.08 4.75
CA GLY A 129 -1.01 9.32 3.65
C GLY A 129 -2.43 9.78 3.30
N ILE A 130 -3.09 10.48 4.22
CA ILE A 130 -4.41 11.07 4.01
C ILE A 130 -4.28 12.51 3.49
N GLU A 131 -3.55 13.36 4.23
CA GLU A 131 -3.47 14.79 3.89
C GLU A 131 -2.81 15.02 2.53
N GLU A 132 -1.78 14.24 2.17
CA GLU A 132 -1.11 14.41 0.87
C GLU A 132 -1.97 13.94 -0.31
N ASP A 133 -2.93 13.04 -0.09
CA ASP A 133 -3.89 12.66 -1.12
C ASP A 133 -4.84 13.81 -1.45
N PHE A 134 -5.39 14.46 -0.42
CA PHE A 134 -6.24 15.65 -0.59
C PHE A 134 -5.46 16.84 -1.14
N ILE A 135 -4.25 17.09 -0.64
CA ILE A 135 -3.38 18.17 -1.15
C ILE A 135 -3.13 18.00 -2.65
N LYS A 136 -2.90 16.78 -3.12
CA LYS A 136 -2.69 16.49 -4.55
C LYS A 136 -3.91 16.71 -5.44
N CYS A 137 -5.10 16.80 -4.85
CA CYS A 137 -6.31 17.21 -5.57
C CYS A 137 -6.38 18.74 -5.77
N MET A 138 -5.53 19.51 -5.07
CA MET A 138 -5.53 20.99 -5.06
C MET A 138 -4.27 21.60 -5.69
N ALA A 139 -3.15 20.89 -5.62
CA ALA A 139 -1.86 21.34 -6.14
C ALA A 139 -0.86 20.19 -6.32
N ASP A 140 0.06 20.36 -7.26
CA ASP A 140 1.03 19.33 -7.64
C ASP A 140 2.21 19.18 -6.66
N THR A 141 2.78 17.98 -6.66
CA THR A 141 4.08 17.64 -6.06
C THR A 141 5.11 17.44 -7.18
N TYR A 142 6.33 17.93 -7.00
CA TYR A 142 7.34 17.98 -8.06
C TYR A 142 8.53 17.07 -7.76
N LEU A 143 9.23 16.61 -8.81
CA LEU A 143 10.52 15.93 -8.67
C LEU A 143 11.62 16.94 -8.29
N GLY A 144 12.50 16.52 -7.40
CA GLY A 144 13.71 17.21 -6.97
C GLY A 144 14.84 16.22 -6.74
N ASP A 145 15.68 16.50 -5.74
CA ASP A 145 16.85 15.68 -5.42
C ASP A 145 17.04 15.57 -3.90
N PHE A 146 17.50 14.40 -3.44
CA PHE A 146 17.85 14.16 -2.03
C PHE A 146 18.91 15.13 -1.50
N SER A 147 19.83 15.59 -2.36
CA SER A 147 20.95 16.44 -2.00
C SER A 147 20.59 17.94 -1.90
N LEU A 148 19.35 18.33 -2.20
CA LEU A 148 18.93 19.73 -2.09
C LEU A 148 19.03 20.22 -0.64
N LYS A 149 19.73 21.34 -0.45
CA LYS A 149 20.01 21.91 0.88
C LYS A 149 18.74 22.45 1.52
N GLY A 150 18.40 21.92 2.70
CA GLY A 150 17.21 22.33 3.45
C GLY A 150 17.15 23.84 3.76
N ARG A 151 18.29 24.48 4.00
CA ARG A 151 18.36 25.95 4.20
C ARG A 151 17.79 26.72 3.00
N ASP A 152 18.21 26.36 1.80
CA ASP A 152 17.83 27.09 0.58
C ASP A 152 16.36 26.83 0.23
N LEU A 153 15.88 25.60 0.46
CA LEU A 153 14.48 25.23 0.30
C LEU A 153 13.57 25.96 1.29
N ARG A 154 13.96 26.02 2.58
CA ARG A 154 13.20 26.72 3.62
C ARG A 154 13.05 28.22 3.31
N LEU A 155 14.11 28.87 2.84
CA LEU A 155 14.06 30.28 2.44
C LEU A 155 13.10 30.55 1.26
N LYS A 156 12.80 29.52 0.46
CA LYS A 156 11.87 29.58 -0.68
C LYS A 156 10.47 29.05 -0.34
N GLY A 157 10.22 28.62 0.90
CA GLY A 157 8.96 27.98 1.26
C GLY A 157 8.71 26.67 0.51
N ILE A 158 9.75 25.87 0.29
CA ILE A 158 9.62 24.55 -0.38
C ILE A 158 9.92 23.46 0.64
N ASN A 159 8.99 22.53 0.83
CA ASN A 159 9.14 21.35 1.67
C ASN A 159 9.70 20.19 0.83
N ARG A 160 10.58 19.36 1.42
CA ARG A 160 11.23 18.23 0.72
C ARG A 160 10.83 16.90 1.36
N ILE A 161 10.41 15.95 0.53
CA ILE A 161 10.08 14.58 0.90
C ILE A 161 10.97 13.65 0.07
N GLY A 162 12.13 13.24 0.61
CA GLY A 162 13.12 12.48 -0.17
C GLY A 162 13.66 13.30 -1.35
N ASN A 163 13.36 12.85 -2.58
CA ASN A 163 13.61 13.55 -3.84
C ASN A 163 12.34 14.23 -4.41
N LEU A 164 11.32 14.48 -3.60
CA LEU A 164 10.11 15.20 -3.99
C LEU A 164 10.07 16.58 -3.33
N LEU A 165 9.40 17.53 -3.97
CA LEU A 165 9.25 18.91 -3.55
C LEU A 165 7.77 19.29 -3.50
N VAL A 166 7.36 19.87 -2.37
CA VAL A 166 6.00 20.35 -2.13
C VAL A 166 6.07 21.84 -1.78
N PRO A 167 5.60 22.75 -2.64
CA PRO A 167 5.50 24.17 -2.31
C PRO A 167 4.62 24.39 -1.08
N ASN A 168 4.98 25.33 -0.20
CA ASN A 168 4.20 25.61 1.01
C ASN A 168 2.78 26.10 0.70
N ASP A 169 2.57 26.74 -0.45
CA ASP A 169 1.26 27.18 -0.94
C ASP A 169 0.26 26.01 -1.05
N ASN A 170 0.74 24.77 -1.25
CA ASN A 170 -0.11 23.58 -1.24
C ASN A 170 -0.79 23.40 0.13
N TYR A 171 -0.06 23.65 1.23
CA TYR A 171 -0.60 23.55 2.59
C TYR A 171 -1.51 24.73 2.94
N VAL A 172 -1.25 25.92 2.38
CA VAL A 172 -2.15 27.07 2.53
C VAL A 172 -3.51 26.76 1.90
N LYS A 173 -3.53 26.22 0.67
CA LYS A 173 -4.77 25.77 0.02
C LYS A 173 -5.50 24.70 0.82
N PHE A 174 -4.75 23.76 1.39
CA PHE A 174 -5.32 22.69 2.20
C PHE A 174 -5.95 23.22 3.49
N GLU A 175 -5.31 24.15 4.18
CA GLU A 175 -5.87 24.81 5.36
C GLU A 175 -7.15 25.58 5.02
N GLU A 176 -7.13 26.37 3.94
CA GLU A 176 -8.31 27.10 3.45
C GLU A 176 -9.50 26.18 3.14
N TRP A 177 -9.24 24.99 2.59
CA TRP A 177 -10.26 23.97 2.33
C TRP A 177 -10.73 23.25 3.60
N MET A 178 -9.80 22.88 4.49
CA MET A 178 -10.08 22.03 5.65
C MET A 178 -10.79 22.80 6.77
N MET A 179 -10.46 24.07 7.00
CA MET A 179 -10.96 24.83 8.15
C MET A 179 -12.50 24.95 8.19
N PRO A 180 -13.20 25.31 7.10
CA PRO A 180 -14.67 25.34 7.09
C PRO A 180 -15.31 23.96 7.39
N ILE A 181 -14.68 22.88 6.94
CA ILE A 181 -15.15 21.52 7.20
C ILE A 181 -15.02 21.19 8.69
N LEU A 182 -13.89 21.53 9.30
CA LEU A 182 -13.66 21.31 10.73
C LEU A 182 -14.64 22.13 11.59
N ASP A 183 -14.96 23.36 11.21
CA ASP A 183 -15.97 24.18 11.88
C ASP A 183 -17.36 23.49 11.85
N GLN A 184 -17.74 22.95 10.69
CA GLN A 184 -18.98 22.21 10.53
C GLN A 184 -18.98 20.90 11.34
N MET A 185 -17.89 20.15 11.32
CA MET A 185 -17.74 18.93 12.14
C MET A 185 -17.82 19.23 13.64
N LEU A 186 -17.27 20.36 14.09
CA LEU A 186 -17.38 20.81 15.47
C LEU A 186 -18.81 21.21 15.83
N HIS A 187 -19.54 21.84 14.91
CA HIS A 187 -20.95 22.15 15.09
C HIS A 187 -21.79 20.88 15.25
N GLU A 188 -21.62 19.90 14.36
CA GLU A 188 -22.29 18.58 14.40
C GLU A 188 -21.97 17.83 15.71
N GLN A 189 -20.72 17.89 16.17
CA GLN A 189 -20.33 17.29 17.45
C GLN A 189 -21.06 17.94 18.64
N LYS A 190 -21.22 19.26 18.64
CA LYS A 190 -21.83 20.01 19.76
C LYS A 190 -23.36 19.96 19.76
N THR A 191 -23.99 19.89 18.59
CA THR A 191 -25.45 20.06 18.44
C THR A 191 -26.18 18.77 18.11
N GLU A 192 -25.55 17.87 17.35
CA GLU A 192 -26.14 16.62 16.88
C GLU A 192 -25.59 15.39 17.62
N GLY A 193 -24.56 15.57 18.45
CA GLY A 193 -23.92 14.48 19.20
C GLY A 193 -23.02 13.59 18.33
N ALA A 194 -22.48 14.14 17.22
CA ALA A 194 -21.57 13.38 16.37
C ALA A 194 -20.30 12.98 17.13
N HIS A 195 -19.95 11.69 17.06
CA HIS A 195 -18.69 11.16 17.62
C HIS A 195 -17.70 10.90 16.49
N TRP A 196 -16.71 11.78 16.37
CA TRP A 196 -15.69 11.68 15.35
C TRP A 196 -14.61 10.68 15.73
N THR A 197 -14.38 9.72 14.83
CA THR A 197 -13.21 8.84 14.82
C THR A 197 -12.35 9.19 13.60
N PRO A 198 -11.07 8.79 13.55
CA PRO A 198 -10.25 9.01 12.36
C PRO A 198 -10.91 8.51 11.08
N SER A 199 -11.51 7.32 11.10
CA SER A 199 -12.22 6.76 9.94
C SER A 199 -13.44 7.58 9.51
N ARG A 200 -14.24 8.08 10.46
CA ARG A 200 -15.40 8.94 10.16
C ARG A 200 -14.98 10.30 9.61
N MET A 201 -13.89 10.87 10.13
CA MET A 201 -13.32 12.11 9.64
C MET A 201 -12.77 11.95 8.22
N ILE A 202 -11.98 10.91 7.95
CA ILE A 202 -11.46 10.61 6.61
C ILE A 202 -12.61 10.42 5.62
N HIS A 203 -13.63 9.64 6.00
CA HIS A 203 -14.83 9.46 5.18
C HIS A 203 -15.57 10.77 4.89
N ARG A 204 -15.64 11.67 5.89
CA ARG A 204 -16.22 13.01 5.69
C ARG A 204 -15.39 13.83 4.71
N LEU A 205 -14.07 13.89 4.90
CA LEU A 205 -13.14 14.64 4.04
C LEU A 205 -13.15 14.11 2.59
N GLY A 206 -13.22 12.79 2.42
CA GLY A 206 -13.37 12.14 1.12
C GLY A 206 -14.64 12.53 0.37
N LYS A 207 -15.74 12.80 1.10
CA LYS A 207 -16.97 13.34 0.50
C LYS A 207 -16.86 14.82 0.15
N GLU A 208 -16.13 15.60 0.93
CA GLU A 208 -15.98 17.05 0.72
C GLU A 208 -14.99 17.38 -0.41
N ILE A 209 -13.98 16.52 -0.65
CA ILE A 209 -13.03 16.74 -1.75
C ILE A 209 -13.66 16.44 -3.12
N ASP A 210 -14.58 15.47 -3.17
CA ASP A 210 -15.37 15.05 -4.35
C ASP A 210 -14.58 15.04 -5.67
N ASN A 211 -13.37 14.46 -5.65
CA ASN A 211 -12.45 14.47 -6.78
C ASN A 211 -11.99 13.05 -7.15
N PRO A 212 -12.31 12.53 -8.37
CA PRO A 212 -12.02 11.14 -8.81
C PRO A 212 -10.55 10.72 -8.75
N ASP A 213 -9.64 11.69 -8.61
CA ASP A 213 -8.22 11.47 -8.48
C ASP A 213 -7.78 11.21 -7.03
N SER A 214 -8.68 11.34 -6.04
CA SER A 214 -8.44 11.02 -4.62
C SER A 214 -8.57 9.51 -4.36
N ASN A 215 -7.71 8.99 -3.49
CA ASN A 215 -7.79 7.63 -2.96
C ASN A 215 -8.95 7.46 -1.97
N ASP A 216 -9.39 8.56 -1.37
CA ASP A 216 -10.39 8.60 -0.32
C ASP A 216 -11.80 8.89 -0.85
N ILE A 217 -12.10 8.56 -2.11
CA ILE A 217 -13.50 8.47 -2.58
C ILE A 217 -14.07 7.08 -2.30
N PRO A 218 -14.96 6.93 -1.30
CA PRO A 218 -15.98 5.92 -1.30
C PRO A 218 -17.31 6.53 -1.78
N VAL A 219 -17.37 7.05 -2.99
CA VAL A 219 -18.65 7.18 -3.71
C VAL A 219 -18.87 5.82 -4.36
N TYR A 220 -19.65 4.98 -3.66
CA TYR A 220 -20.02 3.59 -3.93
C TYR A 220 -19.34 2.48 -3.11
N CYS A 221 -19.41 2.59 -1.78
CA CYS A 221 -19.73 1.42 -0.96
C CYS A 221 -21.20 1.49 -0.55
N HIS A 222 -22.03 0.73 -1.28
CA HIS A 222 -23.20 0.11 -0.65
C HIS A 222 -22.63 -0.74 0.50
N ASP A 223 -23.07 -0.44 1.72
CA ASP A 223 -22.87 -1.19 2.95
C ASP A 223 -21.41 -1.66 3.26
N GLU A 224 -20.74 -0.90 4.12
CA GLU A 224 -19.77 -1.38 5.14
C GLU A 224 -18.33 -1.85 4.78
N ALA A 225 -17.84 -1.76 3.54
CA ALA A 225 -16.55 -2.44 3.25
C ALA A 225 -15.25 -1.66 3.57
N VAL A 226 -15.10 -0.37 3.24
CA VAL A 226 -13.80 0.33 3.37
C VAL A 226 -13.75 1.28 4.56
N SER A 227 -13.13 0.83 5.65
CA SER A 227 -12.78 1.69 6.79
C SER A 227 -11.30 2.05 6.73
N ALA A 228 -10.97 3.28 6.32
CA ALA A 228 -9.62 3.83 6.47
C ALA A 228 -9.36 4.15 7.95
N ALA A 229 -8.33 3.54 8.55
CA ALA A 229 -7.96 3.82 9.94
C ALA A 229 -6.61 4.54 9.99
N CYS A 230 -6.61 5.80 10.47
CA CYS A 230 -5.41 6.52 10.85
C CYS A 230 -5.32 6.57 12.38
N ALA A 231 -4.37 5.87 12.98
CA ALA A 231 -4.19 5.85 14.43
C ALA A 231 -3.62 7.18 14.99
N ILE A 232 -3.13 8.07 14.12
CA ILE A 232 -2.34 9.24 14.51
C ILE A 232 -2.78 10.50 13.74
N ALA A 233 -4.06 10.84 13.79
CA ALA A 233 -4.59 12.06 13.16
C ALA A 233 -4.02 13.38 13.75
N GLY A 234 -3.23 13.31 14.84
CA GLY A 234 -2.71 14.48 15.55
C GLY A 234 -1.23 14.83 15.33
N ASP A 235 -0.44 14.04 14.57
CA ASP A 235 1.03 14.18 14.65
C ASP A 235 1.66 15.25 13.75
N VAL A 236 1.04 15.65 12.65
CA VAL A 236 1.76 16.41 11.60
C VAL A 236 1.32 17.88 11.53
N MET A 237 0.03 18.22 11.50
CA MET A 237 -0.39 19.62 11.34
C MET A 237 -0.48 20.44 12.64
N LEU A 238 -0.80 19.84 13.79
CA LEU A 238 -0.92 20.61 15.06
C LEU A 238 0.44 21.06 15.63
N ARG A 239 1.56 20.54 15.12
CA ARG A 239 2.92 20.91 15.59
C ARG A 239 3.61 21.97 14.74
N CYS A 240 3.15 22.25 13.52
CA CYS A 240 3.77 23.28 12.68
C CYS A 240 3.35 24.72 13.04
N GLY A 241 2.43 24.87 14.00
CA GLY A 241 1.99 26.17 14.54
C GLY A 241 2.58 26.56 15.90
N GLN A 242 3.66 25.92 16.37
CA GLN A 242 4.41 26.32 17.58
C GLN A 242 5.85 26.74 17.28
#